data_AF-A0A964S0E3-F1
#
_entry.id   AF-A0A964S0E3-F1
#
_cell.length_a   1.000
_cell.length_b   1.000
_cell.length_c   1.000
_cell.angle_alpha   90.00
_cell.angle_beta   90.00
_cell.angle_gamma   90.00
#
_symmetry.space_group_name_H-M   'P 1'
#
loop_
_entity.id
_entity.type
_entity.pdbx_description
1 polymer ?
#
loop_
_entity_poly.entity_id
_entity_poly.type
_entity_poly.pdbx_seq_one_letter_code
_entity_poly.pdbx_strand_id
1 'polypeptide(L)' 'MSLQPITNEEEYQKATARIIELFNAEPGTAEEEELEQLLELVSDYEGEYEDGEDDDDEDGEEE' A
#
# COMPACT_ATOMS: atom_id res chain seq x y z
N MET A 1 12.39 0.45 -13.00
CA MET A 1 13.20 -0.15 -11.90
C MET A 1 12.41 -1.36 -11.39
N SER A 2 13.05 -2.36 -10.77
CA SER A 2 12.32 -3.43 -10.09
C SER A 2 12.32 -3.14 -8.60
N LEU A 3 11.29 -2.45 -8.10
CA LEU A 3 11.06 -2.32 -6.67
C LEU A 3 10.66 -3.68 -6.10
N GLN A 4 11.18 -4.02 -4.92
CA GLN A 4 10.86 -5.27 -4.24
C GLN A 4 9.58 -5.10 -3.41
N PRO A 5 8.75 -6.17 -3.29
CA PRO A 5 7.60 -6.16 -2.41
C PRO A 5 8.03 -5.88 -0.96
N ILE A 6 7.19 -5.14 -0.24
CA ILE A 6 7.39 -4.84 1.17
C ILE A 6 7.07 -6.11 1.96
N THR A 7 8.02 -6.59 2.77
CA THR A 7 7.85 -7.84 3.53
C THR A 7 7.90 -7.66 5.05
N ASN A 8 8.21 -6.46 5.51
CA ASN A 8 8.37 -6.14 6.92
C ASN A 8 8.10 -4.65 7.20
N GLU A 9 7.92 -4.34 8.48
CA GLU A 9 7.59 -2.99 8.94
C GLU A 9 8.69 -1.94 8.64
N GLU A 10 9.97 -2.34 8.61
CA GLU A 10 11.06 -1.40 8.28
C GLU A 10 10.99 -0.95 6.81
N GLU A 11 10.71 -1.89 5.91
CA GLU A 11 10.48 -1.58 4.48
C GLU A 11 9.23 -0.74 4.29
N TYR A 12 8.14 -1.05 5.02
CA TYR A 12 6.92 -0.24 5.02
C TYR A 12 7.21 1.20 5.45
N GLN A 13 7.89 1.41 6.59
CA GLN A 13 8.22 2.75 7.07
C GLN A 13 9.10 3.53 6.07
N LYS A 14 10.05 2.85 5.42
CA LYS A 14 10.89 3.46 4.38
C LYS A 14 10.08 3.85 3.15
N ALA A 15 9.20 2.97 2.67
CA ALA A 15 8.33 3.25 1.53
C ALA A 15 7.41 4.44 1.83
N THR A 16 6.76 4.45 2.99
CA THR A 16 5.88 5.54 3.42
C THR A 16 6.61 6.86 3.59
N ALA A 17 7.82 6.85 4.17
CA ALA A 17 8.64 8.05 4.24
C ALA A 17 9.00 8.59 2.84
N ARG A 18 9.31 7.69 1.91
CA ARG A 18 9.64 8.05 0.52
C ARG A 18 8.43 8.62 -0.23
N ILE A 19 7.25 8.03 -0.06
CA ILE A 19 5.97 8.54 -0.58
C ILE A 19 5.75 9.99 -0.13
N ILE A 20 6.01 10.31 1.14
CA ILE A 20 5.86 11.69 1.66
C ILE A 20 6.84 12.65 0.99
N GLU A 21 8.08 12.23 0.73
CA GLU A 21 9.05 13.05 -0.01
C GLU A 21 8.61 13.29 -1.46
N LEU A 22 8.05 12.27 -2.10
CA LEU A 22 7.59 12.31 -3.49
C LEU A 22 6.16 12.86 -3.63
N PHE A 23 5.48 13.20 -2.54
CA PHE A 23 4.09 13.67 -2.56
C PHE A 23 3.89 14.96 -3.37
N ASN A 24 4.95 15.76 -3.55
CA ASN A 24 4.94 16.96 -4.40
C ASN A 24 5.58 16.73 -5.78
N ALA A 25 5.82 15.48 -6.18
CA ALA A 25 6.36 15.16 -7.50
C ALA A 25 5.44 15.71 -8.61
N GLU A 26 6.05 16.29 -9.64
CA GLU A 26 5.28 16.76 -10.79
C GLU A 26 4.83 15.57 -11.65
N PRO A 27 3.61 15.61 -12.21
CA PRO A 27 3.08 14.52 -13.02
C PRO A 27 3.93 14.29 -14.28
N GLY A 28 4.18 13.03 -14.62
CA GLY A 28 5.00 12.65 -15.77
C GLY A 28 6.52 12.78 -15.54
N THR A 29 6.94 12.88 -14.28
CA THR A 29 8.35 12.76 -13.88
C THR A 29 8.63 11.34 -13.38
N ALA A 30 9.91 10.95 -13.36
CA ALA A 30 10.31 9.66 -12.79
C ALA A 30 9.97 9.54 -11.29
N GLU A 31 9.82 10.67 -10.60
CA GLU A 31 9.42 10.75 -9.19
C GLU A 31 7.96 10.36 -9.00
N GLU A 32 7.08 10.69 -9.94
CA GLU A 32 5.68 10.27 -9.91
C GLU A 32 5.53 8.78 -10.26
N GLU A 33 6.27 8.29 -11.26
CA GLU A 33 6.33 6.85 -11.55
C GLU A 33 6.82 6.04 -10.33
N GLU A 34 7.79 6.58 -9.56
CA GLU A 34 8.26 5.98 -8.29
C GLU A 34 7.19 6.05 -7.20
N LEU A 35 6.48 7.18 -7.08
CA LEU A 35 5.39 7.36 -6.12
C LEU A 35 4.26 6.34 -6.35
N GLU A 36 3.82 6.16 -7.59
CA GLU A 36 2.76 5.20 -7.94
C GLU A 36 3.15 3.76 -7.56
N GLN A 37 4.39 3.36 -7.87
CA GLN A 37 4.90 2.04 -7.50
C GLN A 37 4.98 1.86 -5.98
N LEU A 38 5.45 2.87 -5.24
CA LEU A 38 5.52 2.78 -3.77
C LEU A 38 4.14 2.67 -3.13
N LEU A 39 3.15 3.39 -3.65
CA LEU A 39 1.77 3.29 -3.19
C LEU A 39 1.18 1.91 -3.43
N GLU A 40 1.43 1.30 -4.59
CA GLU A 40 1.01 -0.07 -4.90
C GLU A 40 1.63 -1.07 -3.92
N LEU A 41 2.93 -0.99 -3.65
CA LEU A 41 3.63 -1.89 -2.72
C LEU A 41 3.13 -1.77 -1.27
N VAL A 42 2.86 -0.55 -0.83
CA VAL A 42 2.30 -0.27 0.49
C VAL A 42 0.89 -0.85 0.58
N SER A 43 0.05 -0.61 -0.43
CA SER A 43 -1.30 -1.16 -0.49
C SER A 43 -1.32 -2.68 -0.54
N ASP A 44 -0.38 -3.32 -1.24
CA ASP A 44 -0.26 -4.78 -1.31
C ASP A 44 0.10 -5.38 0.06
N TYR A 45 1.04 -4.74 0.76
CA TYR A 45 1.40 -5.11 2.14
C TYR A 45 0.25 -4.87 3.14
N GLU A 46 -0.51 -3.79 2.98
CA GLU A 46 -1.68 -3.49 3.83
C GLU A 46 -2.85 -4.43 3.53
N GLY A 47 -3.11 -4.75 2.27
CA GLY A 47 -4.17 -5.67 1.86
C GLY A 47 -3.91 -7.11 2.32
N GLU A 48 -2.67 -7.56 2.31
CA GLU A 48 -2.29 -8.86 2.92
C GLU A 48 -2.48 -8.87 4.45
N TYR A 49 -2.51 -7.69 5.08
CA TYR A 49 -2.87 -7.50 6.48
C TYR A 49 -4.39 -7.35 6.72
N GLU A 50 -5.15 -6.88 5.73
CA GLU A 50 -6.59 -6.56 5.83
C GLU A 50 -7.51 -7.77 5.55
N ASP A 51 -7.03 -8.81 4.83
CA ASP A 51 -7.78 -10.05 4.53
C ASP A 51 -8.05 -10.94 5.77
N GLY A 52 -7.83 -10.44 6.98
CA GLY A 52 -8.06 -11.12 8.25
C GLY A 52 -9.39 -10.80 8.95
N GLU A 53 -10.19 -9.84 8.48
CA GLU A 53 -11.40 -9.38 9.21
C GLU A 53 -12.68 -9.17 8.37
N ASP A 54 -12.79 -9.68 7.13
CA ASP A 54 -14.04 -9.65 6.35
C ASP A 54 -14.69 -11.05 6.19
N ASP A 55 -14.82 -11.79 7.29
CA ASP A 55 -15.71 -12.95 7.40
C ASP A 55 -16.55 -12.82 8.69
N ASP A 56 -17.34 -11.76 8.77
CA ASP A 56 -18.52 -11.69 9.65
C ASP A 56 -19.68 -11.04 8.87
N ASP A 57 -19.89 -11.56 7.66
CA ASP A 57 -21.20 -11.59 7.00
C ASP A 57 -22.02 -12.72 7.67
N GLU A 58 -22.24 -12.66 8.99
CA GLU A 58 -23.15 -13.61 9.67
C GLU A 58 -24.57 -13.02 9.73
N ASP A 59 -25.33 -13.46 8.72
CA ASP A 59 -26.76 -13.76 8.74
C ASP A 59 -27.72 -12.61 9.06
N GLY A 60 -28.22 -12.01 7.97
CA GLY A 60 -29.54 -11.40 7.97
C GLY A 60 -30.64 -12.46 7.93
N GLU A 61 -30.99 -13.05 9.05
CA GLU A 61 -32.32 -13.60 9.38
C GLU A 61 -32.40 -13.47 10.93
N GLU A 62 -33.42 -12.96 11.58
CA GLU A 62 -34.56 -13.76 12.04
C GLU A 62 -35.77 -12.85 12.40
N GLU A 63 -36.90 -13.13 11.73
CA GLU A 63 -38.34 -13.03 12.08
C GLU A 63 -39.03 -11.70 12.47
#